data_AF-A0A645JEA0-F1
#
_entry.id   AF-A0A645JEA0-F1
#
_cell.length_a   1.000
_cell.length_b   1.000
_cell.length_c   1.000
_cell.angle_alpha   90.00
_cell.angle_beta   90.00
_cell.angle_gamma   90.00
#
_symmetry.space_group_name_H-M   'P 1'
#
loop_
_entity.id
_entity.type
_entity.pdbx_description
1 polymer ?
#
loop_
_entity_poly.entity_id
_entity_poly.type
_entity_poly.pdbx_seq_one_letter_code
_entity_poly.pdbx_strand_id
1 'polypeptide(L)' 'MQDEAHRLAIEYHRSLRQKKVAKSVLDEIEGIGPGRKRALFKHFKGIEDIKKASIEELGAVKGMNRKAAENIYNFFNK' A
#
# COMPACT_ATOMS: atom_id res chain seq x y z
N MET A 1 -6.59 -22.57 19.68
CA MET A 1 -7.11 -21.22 19.35
C MET A 1 -6.07 -20.23 19.82
N GLN A 2 -5.70 -19.28 18.95
CA GLN A 2 -4.55 -18.33 19.09
C GLN A 2 -3.22 -19.10 18.85
N ASP A 3 -2.51 -18.93 17.73
CA ASP A 3 -1.58 -17.81 17.47
C ASP A 3 -1.14 -17.71 15.99
N GLU A 4 -2.07 -17.50 15.05
CA GLU A 4 -1.68 -17.25 13.65
C GLU A 4 -1.43 -15.76 13.33
N ALA A 5 -1.69 -14.88 14.30
CA ALA A 5 -1.36 -13.46 14.20
C ALA A 5 0.11 -13.13 14.52
N HIS A 6 0.88 -14.10 15.06
CA HIS A 6 2.29 -13.88 15.39
C HIS A 6 3.26 -14.29 14.28
N ARG A 7 2.88 -15.16 13.33
CA ARG A 7 3.77 -15.52 12.20
C ARG A 7 3.92 -14.41 11.16
N LEU A 8 2.91 -13.56 11.00
CA LEU A 8 2.94 -12.48 10.00
C LEU A 8 3.60 -11.18 10.50
N ALA A 9 4.00 -11.12 11.77
CA ALA A 9 4.51 -9.89 12.37
C ALA A 9 6.05 -9.75 12.30
N ILE A 10 6.79 -10.80 11.92
CA ILE A 10 8.26 -10.83 12.08
C ILE A 10 9.01 -10.62 10.75
N GLU A 11 8.37 -10.76 9.59
CA GLU A 11 9.06 -10.60 8.30
C GLU A 11 9.09 -9.19 7.71
N TYR A 12 8.40 -8.21 8.30
CA TYR A 12 8.28 -6.88 7.67
C TYR A 12 9.14 -5.75 8.27
N HIS A 13 9.97 -6.03 9.27
CA HIS A 13 10.73 -4.99 9.98
C HIS A 13 12.24 -5.23 10.08
N ARG A 14 12.87 -5.88 9.10
CA ARG A 14 14.35 -5.95 9.03
C ARG A 14 15.02 -5.24 7.84
N SER A 15 14.29 -4.76 6.82
CA SER A 15 14.92 -4.10 5.66
C SER A 15 14.74 -2.58 5.59
N LEU A 16 13.99 -1.96 6.50
CA LEU A 16 13.78 -0.49 6.52
C LEU A 16 15.05 0.34 6.80
N ARG A 17 16.21 -0.31 7.02
CA ARG A 17 17.50 0.36 7.20
C ARG A 17 18.27 0.61 5.90
N GLN A 18 17.73 0.23 4.74
CA GLN A 18 18.19 0.75 3.44
C GLN A 18 17.33 1.94 3.01
N LYS A 19 17.43 3.01 3.79
CA LYS A 19 17.10 4.37 3.36
C LYS A 19 17.94 4.72 2.12
N LYS A 20 17.43 4.43 0.92
CA LYS A 20 17.72 5.00 -0.41
C LYS A 20 17.42 3.91 -1.46
N VAL A 21 16.41 4.14 -2.32
CA VAL A 21 16.10 3.31 -3.49
C VAL A 21 15.35 1.99 -3.24
N ALA A 22 14.43 1.92 -2.28
CA ALA A 22 13.41 0.86 -2.31
C ALA A 22 12.28 1.30 -3.25
N LYS A 23 12.34 0.85 -4.51
CA LYS A 23 11.22 0.96 -5.46
C LYS A 23 10.01 0.32 -4.79
N SER A 24 9.00 1.13 -4.44
CA SER A 24 7.78 0.57 -3.87
C SER A 24 7.00 -0.05 -5.00
N VAL A 25 6.33 -1.16 -4.73
CA VAL A 25 5.35 -1.75 -5.65
C VAL A 25 4.32 -0.71 -6.13
N LEU A 26 4.00 0.29 -5.28
CA LEU A 26 3.13 1.40 -5.65
C LEU A 26 3.73 2.31 -6.74
N ASP A 27 5.06 2.40 -6.85
CA ASP A 27 5.72 3.19 -7.89
C ASP A 27 5.63 2.52 -9.27
N GLU A 28 5.29 1.22 -9.32
CA GLU A 28 5.04 0.49 -10.59
C GLU A 28 3.61 0.68 -11.10
N ILE A 29 2.73 1.25 -10.27
CA ILE A 29 1.33 1.46 -10.60
C ILE A 29 1.19 2.79 -11.32
N GLU A 30 0.68 2.75 -12.55
CA GLU A 30 0.47 3.95 -13.36
C GLU A 30 -0.47 4.93 -12.63
N GLY A 31 -0.03 6.19 -12.55
CA GLY A 31 -0.79 7.25 -11.87
C GLY A 31 -0.56 7.33 -10.37
N ILE A 32 0.26 6.46 -9.76
CA ILE A 32 0.63 6.54 -8.35
C ILE A 32 2.01 7.17 -8.19
N GLY A 33 2.01 8.50 -8.18
CA GLY A 33 3.21 9.28 -7.90
C GLY A 33 3.57 9.35 -6.41
N PRO A 34 4.74 9.92 -6.06
CA PRO A 34 5.22 10.00 -4.69
C PRO A 34 4.28 10.76 -3.74
N GLY A 35 3.47 11.70 -4.26
CA GLY A 35 2.43 12.38 -3.48
C GLY A 35 1.32 11.45 -2.99
N ARG A 36 0.75 10.65 -3.92
CA ARG A 36 -0.32 9.68 -3.63
C ARG A 36 0.19 8.55 -2.76
N LYS A 37 1.39 8.03 -3.05
CA LYS A 37 2.08 7.04 -2.22
C LYS A 37 2.20 7.49 -0.76
N ARG A 38 2.67 8.72 -0.53
CA ARG A 38 2.74 9.28 0.83
C ARG A 38 1.37 9.42 1.47
N ALA A 39 0.34 9.81 0.71
CA ALA A 39 -1.02 9.91 1.23
C ALA A 39 -1.58 8.53 1.62
N LEU A 40 -1.35 7.51 0.80
CA LEU A 40 -1.72 6.12 1.08
C LEU A 40 -1.04 5.62 2.35
N PHE A 41 0.28 5.78 2.49
CA PHE A 41 0.99 5.38 3.73
C PHE A 41 0.64 6.22 4.96
N LYS A 42 0.04 7.41 4.79
CA LYS A 42 -0.50 8.18 5.91
C LYS A 42 -1.89 7.72 6.32
N HIS A 43 -2.67 7.20 5.36
CA HIS A 43 -4.03 6.75 5.59
C HIS A 43 -4.08 5.30 6.07
N PHE A 44 -3.27 4.43 5.46
CA PHE A 44 -3.18 3.00 5.73
C PHE A 44 -1.92 2.68 6.54
N LYS A 45 -1.98 1.65 7.40
CA LYS A 45 -0.86 1.31 8.31
C LYS A 45 0.25 0.51 7.63
N GLY A 46 0.10 0.15 6.36
CA GLY A 46 1.10 -0.56 5.57
C GLY A 46 0.60 -0.95 4.19
N ILE A 47 1.47 -1.62 3.42
CA ILE A 47 1.14 -2.11 2.08
C ILE A 47 0.03 -3.19 2.12
N GLU A 48 0.00 -3.99 3.18
CA GLU A 48 -1.01 -5.03 3.38
C GLU A 48 -2.42 -4.46 3.54
N ASP A 49 -2.55 -3.32 4.23
CA ASP A 49 -3.82 -2.62 4.37
C ASP A 49 -4.25 -2.03 3.02
N ILE A 50 -3.31 -1.46 2.26
CA ILE A 50 -3.58 -0.91 0.91
C ILE A 50 -4.02 -2.02 -0.04
N LYS A 51 -3.42 -3.22 0.07
CA LYS A 51 -3.75 -4.39 -0.75
C LYS A 51 -5.18 -4.90 -0.50
N LYS A 52 -5.65 -4.81 0.74
CA LYS A 52 -6.99 -5.25 1.16
C LYS A 52 -8.05 -4.17 1.03
N ALA A 53 -7.64 -2.91 0.86
CA ALA A 53 -8.54 -1.78 0.74
C ALA A 53 -9.40 -1.89 -0.53
N SER A 54 -10.66 -1.51 -0.39
CA SER A 54 -11.60 -1.36 -1.51
C SER A 54 -11.26 -0.15 -2.38
N ILE A 55 -11.80 -0.12 -3.61
CA ILE A 55 -11.66 1.04 -4.52
C ILE A 55 -12.17 2.33 -3.84
N GLU A 56 -13.22 2.23 -3.04
CA GLU A 56 -13.80 3.39 -2.33
C GLU A 56 -12.85 3.92 -1.25
N GLU A 57 -12.26 3.04 -0.43
CA GLU A 57 -11.29 3.42 0.60
C GLU A 57 -10.01 4.01 -0.02
N LEU A 58 -9.51 3.40 -1.09
CA LEU A 58 -8.37 3.92 -1.85
C LEU A 58 -8.70 5.29 -2.47
N GLY A 59 -9.93 5.49 -2.94
CA GLY A 59 -10.42 6.75 -3.48
C GLY A 59 -10.65 7.85 -2.44
N ALA A 60 -10.93 7.47 -1.18
CA ALA A 60 -11.12 8.40 -0.07
C ALA A 60 -9.82 9.10 0.36
N VAL A 61 -8.66 8.57 -0.04
CA VAL A 61 -7.36 9.16 0.27
C VAL A 61 -7.17 10.49 -0.44
N LYS A 62 -6.69 11.50 0.30
CA LYS A 62 -6.48 12.85 -0.21
C LYS A 62 -5.59 12.86 -1.47
N GLY A 63 -6.13 13.38 -2.57
CA GLY A 63 -5.43 13.49 -3.85
C GLY A 63 -5.49 12.22 -4.73
N MET A 64 -6.21 11.19 -4.28
CA MET A 64 -6.59 10.07 -5.13
C MET A 64 -7.78 10.43 -6.00
N ASN A 65 -7.85 9.78 -7.15
CA ASN A 65 -9.03 9.78 -8.01
C ASN A 65 -9.45 8.32 -8.24
N ARG A 66 -10.64 8.14 -8.80
CA ARG A 66 -11.20 6.81 -9.03
C ARG A 66 -10.29 5.93 -9.89
N LYS A 67 -9.71 6.46 -10.97
CA LYS A 67 -8.78 5.75 -11.85
C LYS A 67 -7.54 5.25 -11.10
N ALA A 68 -6.96 6.07 -10.23
CA ALA A 68 -5.79 5.70 -9.43
C ALA A 68 -6.14 4.60 -8.41
N ALA A 69 -7.32 4.68 -7.79
CA ALA A 69 -7.81 3.66 -6.86
C ALA A 69 -8.06 2.33 -7.57
N GLU A 70 -8.72 2.37 -8.73
CA GLU A 70 -8.95 1.20 -9.59
C GLU A 70 -7.62 0.57 -10.05
N ASN A 71 -6.63 1.37 -10.45
CA ASN A 71 -5.32 0.87 -10.83
C ASN A 71 -4.63 0.12 -9.67
N ILE A 72 -4.70 0.64 -8.45
CA ILE A 72 -4.16 -0.04 -7.26
C ILE A 72 -4.90 -1.35 -7.00
N TYR A 73 -6.23 -1.28 -6.96
CA TYR A 73 -7.06 -2.45 -6.68
C TYR A 73 -6.82 -3.55 -7.72
N ASN A 74 -6.80 -3.21 -9.00
CA ASN A 74 -6.55 -4.14 -10.09
C ASN A 74 -5.12 -4.68 -10.07
N PHE A 75 -4.13 -3.89 -9.67
CA PHE A 75 -2.74 -4.36 -9.57
C PHE A 75 -2.59 -5.49 -8.54
N PHE A 76 -3.33 -5.41 -7.43
CA PHE A 76 -3.21 -6.37 -6.33
C PHE A 76 -4.21 -7.55 -6.37
N ASN A 77 -5.32 -7.41 -7.10
CA ASN A 77 -6.37 -8.43 -7.23
C ASN A 77 -6.35 -9.15 -8.59
N LYS A 78 -5.26 -9.01 -9.35
CA LYS A 78 -5.01 -9.78 -10.57
C LYS A 78 -4.32 -11.10 -10.24
#